data_AF-A0A9C7AW82-F1
#
_entry.id   AF-A0A9C7AW82-F1
#
_cell.length_a   1.000
_cell.length_b   1.000
_cell.length_c   1.000
_cell.angle_alpha   90.00
_cell.angle_beta   90.00
_cell.angle_gamma   90.00
#
_symmetry.space_group_name_H-M   'P 1'
#
loop_
_entity.id
_entity.type
_entity.pdbx_description
1 polymer ?
#
loop_
_entity_poly.entity_id
_entity_poly.type
_entity_poly.pdbx_seq_one_letter_code
_entity_poly.pdbx_strand_id
1 'polypeptide(L)' 'MAQLKVVITEHARQRLQQDRQGGITLEDIVSAAYSIPGRIPSATRFRSFVAASGRSFDLVAKDTRVGRLVITVIGK' A
#
# COMPACT_ATOMS: atom_id res chain seq x y z
N MET A 1 11.43 -17.57 -7.57
CA MET A 1 10.59 -17.48 -6.35
C MET A 1 9.24 -16.89 -6.75
N ALA A 2 8.11 -17.47 -6.34
CA ALA A 2 6.80 -16.92 -6.68
C ALA A 2 6.64 -15.54 -6.01
N GLN A 3 6.64 -14.48 -6.80
CA GLN A 3 6.48 -13.12 -6.29
C GLN A 3 5.06 -12.94 -5.75
N LEU A 4 4.94 -12.58 -4.47
CA LEU A 4 3.66 -12.36 -3.80
C LEU A 4 2.85 -11.27 -4.55
N LYS A 5 1.76 -11.63 -5.23
CA LYS A 5 0.95 -10.65 -5.97
C LYS A 5 0.45 -9.55 -5.03
N VAL A 6 0.66 -8.28 -5.38
CA VAL A 6 0.04 -7.14 -4.69
C VAL A 6 -1.33 -6.87 -5.34
N VAL A 7 -2.36 -6.73 -4.52
CA VAL A 7 -3.74 -6.46 -4.95
C VAL A 7 -4.18 -5.15 -4.33
N ILE A 8 -4.32 -4.11 -5.14
CA ILE A 8 -4.81 -2.81 -4.69
C ILE A 8 -6.34 -2.83 -4.75
N THR A 9 -6.99 -2.59 -3.61
CA THR A 9 -8.45 -2.52 -3.55
C THR A 9 -8.99 -1.29 -4.26
N GLU A 10 -10.25 -1.34 -4.67
CA GLU A 10 -10.92 -0.19 -5.26
C GLU A 10 -10.99 0.99 -4.28
N HIS A 11 -11.18 0.72 -2.99
CA HIS A 11 -11.10 1.73 -1.94
C HIS A 11 -9.74 2.44 -1.92
N ALA A 12 -8.63 1.69 -1.97
CA ALA A 12 -7.29 2.29 -2.03
C ALA A 12 -7.07 3.11 -3.32
N ARG A 13 -7.61 2.69 -4.47
CA ARG A 13 -7.55 3.46 -5.72
C ARG A 13 -8.30 4.78 -5.61
N GLN A 14 -9.52 4.76 -5.06
CA GLN A 14 -10.32 5.97 -4.87
C GLN A 14 -9.64 6.98 -3.94
N ARG A 15 -8.93 6.50 -2.90
CA ARG A 15 -8.16 7.35 -1.98
C ARG A 15 -7.06 8.14 -2.71
N LEU A 16 -6.44 7.59 -3.75
CA LEU A 16 -5.40 8.28 -4.51
C LEU A 16 -5.89 9.52 -5.27
N GLN A 17 -7.20 9.63 -5.51
CA GLN A 17 -7.79 10.79 -6.18
C GLN A 17 -8.03 11.97 -5.23
N GLN A 18 -7.77 11.81 -3.94
CA GLN A 18 -7.99 12.84 -2.93
C GLN A 18 -6.71 13.65 -2.69
N ASP A 19 -6.82 14.97 -2.50
CA ASP A 19 -5.67 15.87 -2.31
C ASP A 19 -4.71 15.44 -1.20
N ARG A 20 -5.27 14.84 -0.14
CA ARG A 20 -4.49 14.29 0.98
C ARG A 20 -3.52 13.19 0.54
N GLN A 21 -3.74 12.55 -0.60
CA GLN A 21 -2.89 11.50 -1.16
C GLN A 21 -2.07 11.98 -2.37
N GLY A 22 -2.22 13.25 -2.77
CA GLY A 22 -1.53 13.80 -3.94
C GLY A 22 -0.02 13.55 -3.90
N GLY A 23 0.56 13.07 -5.00
CA GLY A 23 1.97 12.71 -5.08
C GLY A 23 2.30 11.27 -4.63
N ILE A 24 1.32 10.46 -4.22
CA ILE A 24 1.50 9.02 -4.01
C ILE A 24 0.98 8.29 -5.25
N THR A 25 1.78 7.44 -5.87
CA THR A 25 1.39 6.67 -7.07
C THR A 25 1.04 5.21 -6.75
N LEU A 26 0.53 4.49 -7.75
CA LEU A 26 0.31 3.05 -7.62
C LEU A 26 1.64 2.31 -7.46
N GLU A 27 2.69 2.74 -8.16
CA GLU A 27 4.04 2.19 -8.06
C GLU A 27 4.61 2.34 -6.65
N ASP A 28 4.40 3.49 -6.00
CA ASP A 28 4.81 3.72 -4.60
C ASP A 28 4.13 2.72 -3.66
N ILE A 29 2.82 2.51 -3.83
CA ILE A 29 2.04 1.55 -3.04
C ILE A 29 2.54 0.12 -3.25
N VAL A 30 2.80 -0.26 -4.51
CA VAL A 30 3.28 -1.60 -4.86
C VAL A 30 4.66 -1.85 -4.27
N SER A 31 5.58 -0.89 -4.43
CA SER A 31 6.92 -0.93 -3.85
C SER A 31 6.88 -1.07 -2.32
N ALA A 32 6.07 -0.24 -1.66
CA ALA A 32 5.87 -0.30 -0.21
C ALA A 32 5.23 -1.61 0.26
N ALA A 33 4.30 -2.18 -0.51
CA ALA A 33 3.71 -3.48 -0.20
C ALA A 33 4.73 -4.62 -0.32
N TYR A 34 5.65 -4.56 -1.30
CA TYR A 34 6.71 -5.55 -1.47
C TYR A 34 7.82 -5.45 -0.43
N SER A 35 8.09 -4.26 0.12
CA SER A 35 9.14 -4.08 1.12
C SER A 35 8.78 -4.62 2.51
N ILE A 36 7.49 -4.87 2.78
CA ILE A 36 7.05 -5.45 4.05
C ILE A 36 7.43 -6.94 4.11
N PRO A 37 8.32 -7.35 5.03
CA PRO A 37 8.72 -8.75 5.15
C PRO A 37 7.63 -9.58 5.82
N GLY A 38 7.72 -10.90 5.62
CA GLY A 38 6.85 -11.87 6.30
C GLY A 38 5.40 -11.85 5.83
N ARG A 39 4.56 -12.58 6.56
CA ARG A 39 3.12 -12.71 6.30
C ARG A 39 2.33 -11.75 7.19
N ILE A 40 1.30 -11.11 6.63
CA ILE A 40 0.43 -10.15 7.31
C ILE A 40 -0.97 -10.80 7.52
N PRO A 41 -1.22 -11.54 8.61
CA PRO A 41 -2.46 -12.32 8.77
C PRO A 41 -3.72 -11.46 9.00
N SER A 42 -3.55 -10.25 9.54
CA SER A 42 -4.62 -9.31 9.89
C SER A 42 -4.38 -7.95 9.25
N ALA A 43 -5.44 -7.14 9.10
CA ALA A 43 -5.31 -5.79 8.54
C ALA A 43 -4.39 -4.95 9.44
N THR A 44 -3.18 -4.66 8.94
CA THR A 44 -2.11 -4.02 9.71
C THR A 44 -1.69 -2.73 9.02
N ARG A 45 -1.55 -1.65 9.81
CA ARG A 45 -1.05 -0.36 9.33
C ARG A 45 0.47 -0.32 9.44
N PHE A 46 1.12 -0.15 8.31
CA PHE A 46 2.56 0.10 8.21
C PHE A 46 2.77 1.58 7.96
N ARG A 47 3.72 2.18 8.68
CA ARG A 47 3.88 3.63 8.74
C ARG A 47 5.17 4.09 8.08
N SER A 48 5.16 5.35 7.67
CA SER A 48 6.37 6.10 7.29
C SER A 48 7.07 5.59 6.02
N PHE A 49 6.28 5.21 5.01
CA PHE A 49 6.80 5.08 3.65
C PHE A 49 6.98 6.44 3.01
N VAL A 50 7.86 6.50 2.03
CA VAL A 50 8.16 7.72 1.26
C VAL A 50 7.91 7.42 -0.21
N ALA A 51 7.02 8.19 -0.82
CA ALA A 51 6.73 8.14 -2.24
C ALA A 51 7.88 8.74 -3.05
N ALA A 52 7.95 8.45 -4.35
CA ALA A 52 8.93 9.06 -5.26
C ALA A 52 8.87 10.60 -5.27
N SER A 53 7.70 11.18 -4.98
CA SER A 53 7.50 12.63 -4.81
C SER A 53 8.13 13.22 -3.54
N GLY A 54 8.66 12.38 -2.64
CA GLY A 54 9.07 12.77 -1.29
C GLY A 54 7.94 12.79 -0.27
N ARG A 55 6.68 12.56 -0.69
CA ARG A 55 5.54 12.55 0.22
C ARG A 55 5.57 11.34 1.14
N SER A 56 5.38 11.60 2.44
CA SER A 56 5.24 10.53 3.43
C SER A 56 3.83 9.95 3.44
N PHE A 57 3.72 8.63 3.56
CA PHE A 57 2.44 7.96 3.68
C PHE A 57 2.50 6.70 4.53
N ASP A 58 1.33 6.25 4.95
CA ASP A 58 1.13 4.94 5.57
C ASP A 58 0.24 4.09 4.67
N LEU A 59 0.33 2.76 4.79
CA LEU A 59 -0.55 1.83 4.09
C LEU A 59 -1.12 0.79 5.05
N VAL A 60 -2.33 0.32 4.78
CA VAL A 60 -2.93 -0.81 5.49
C VAL A 60 -2.97 -2.01 4.56
N ALA A 61 -2.34 -3.11 4.97
CA ALA A 61 -2.26 -4.33 4.17
C ALA A 61 -2.70 -5.57 4.95
N LYS A 62 -3.12 -6.60 4.21
CA LYS A 62 -3.42 -7.95 4.71
C LYS A 62 -3.12 -8.98 3.63
N ASP A 63 -2.49 -10.09 4.00
CA ASP A 63 -2.26 -11.19 3.09
C ASP A 63 -3.49 -12.10 3.00
N THR A 64 -3.85 -12.46 1.77
CA THR A 64 -4.97 -13.32 1.42
C THR A 64 -4.49 -14.47 0.55
N ARG A 65 -5.39 -15.39 0.18
CA ARG A 65 -5.07 -16.46 -0.80
C ARG A 65 -4.71 -15.91 -2.18
N VAL A 66 -5.12 -14.69 -2.52
CA VAL A 66 -4.89 -14.05 -3.82
C VAL A 66 -3.58 -13.24 -3.84
N GLY A 67 -3.06 -12.89 -2.66
CA GLY A 67 -1.88 -12.04 -2.50
C GLY A 67 -2.03 -11.01 -1.38
N ARG A 68 -1.12 -10.03 -1.35
CA ARG A 68 -1.12 -8.91 -0.40
C ARG A 68 -2.12 -7.86 -0.81
N LEU A 69 -3.25 -7.82 -0.10
CA LEU A 69 -4.31 -6.85 -0.31
C LEU A 69 -3.93 -5.53 0.35
N VAL A 70 -3.80 -4.46 -0.44
CA VAL A 70 -3.69 -3.09 0.07
C VAL A 70 -5.10 -2.52 0.22
N ILE A 71 -5.49 -2.32 1.48
CA ILE A 71 -6.84 -1.93 1.87
C ILE A 71 -7.00 -0.41 1.75
N THR A 72 -6.05 0.37 2.26
CA THR A 72 -6.10 1.84 2.15
C THR A 72 -4.70 2.44 2.24
N VAL A 73 -4.60 3.71 1.83
CA VAL A 73 -3.38 4.53 1.85
C VAL A 73 -3.70 5.82 2.57
N ILE A 74 -2.80 6.30 3.42
CA ILE A 74 -2.99 7.48 4.26
C ILE A 74 -1.80 8.41 4.04
N GLY A 75 -2.01 9.43 3.21
CA GLY A 75 -1.02 10.49 3.05
C GLY A 75 -0.93 11.37 4.31
N LYS A 76 0.30 11.80 4.59
CA LYS A 76 0.63 12.80 5.62
C LYS A 76 0.77 14.19 4.99
#